data_AF-A0A098AZ70-F1
#
_entry.id   AF-A0A098AZ70-F1
#
_cell.length_a   1.000
_cell.length_b   1.000
_cell.length_c   1.000
_cell.angle_alpha   90.00
_cell.angle_beta   90.00
_cell.angle_gamma   90.00
#
_symmetry.space_group_name_H-M   'P 1'
#
loop_
_entity.id
_entity.type
_entity.pdbx_description
1 polymer ?
#
loop_
_entity_poly.entity_id
_entity_poly.type
_entity_poly.pdbx_seq_one_letter_code
_entity_poly.pdbx_strand_id
1 'polypeptide(L)'
;MITLHLTRADDYEGVYLPLPTSPAEIGEAWAALDNISDDVASTRIVGAVSNVWGISQYLKNTDVNGSGQFEKLNRIAEITGGLDRDECRIFEGALNAESVSSLDDVIAIGERLDHYLLIPETSTDRELGVYLVETGVMPFDEDVQPYLDYTKIGIEYYANHGGAYTAGGYVLRRDSAEQELQDIVDAHQDGQPLGGMKMGGM
;
A
#
# COMPACT_ATOMS: atom_id res chain seq x y z
N MET A 1 0.65 12.31 -5.51
CA MET A 1 0.99 13.69 -5.06
C MET A 1 0.99 13.69 -3.54
N ILE A 2 2.07 14.14 -2.90
CA ILE A 2 2.20 14.16 -1.44
C ILE A 2 2.28 15.60 -0.94
N THR A 3 1.63 15.91 0.17
CA THR A 3 1.82 17.16 0.92
C THR A 3 2.07 16.82 2.38
N LEU A 4 3.24 17.17 2.90
CA LEU A 4 3.61 16.98 4.29
C LEU A 4 3.00 18.08 5.15
N HIS A 5 2.63 17.72 6.38
CA HIS A 5 2.33 18.67 7.45
C HIS A 5 3.45 18.59 8.48
N LEU A 6 4.23 19.67 8.57
CA LEU A 6 5.38 19.81 9.44
C LEU A 6 5.03 20.74 10.59
N THR A 7 5.53 20.43 11.78
CA THR A 7 5.47 21.32 12.94
C THR A 7 6.79 21.30 13.69
N ARG A 8 6.93 22.22 14.64
CA ARG A 8 8.07 22.34 15.54
C ARG A 8 7.53 22.61 16.94
N ALA A 9 8.18 22.01 17.94
CA ALA A 9 7.68 21.88 19.32
C ALA A 9 6.32 21.15 19.38
N ASP A 10 5.66 21.17 20.55
CA ASP A 10 4.30 20.63 20.75
C ASP A 10 3.20 21.65 20.37
N ASP A 11 3.46 22.49 19.36
CA ASP A 11 2.51 23.49 18.90
C ASP A 11 1.42 22.89 18.00
N TYR A 12 0.25 23.53 17.95
CA TYR A 12 -0.84 23.19 17.04
C TYR A 12 -0.71 23.85 15.67
N GLU A 13 0.22 24.81 15.53
CA GLU A 13 0.58 25.45 14.28
C GLU A 13 1.58 24.62 13.46
N GLY A 14 1.56 24.78 12.14
CA GLY A 14 2.40 24.00 11.25
C GLY A 14 2.41 24.53 9.82
N VAL A 15 3.30 23.95 9.02
CA VAL A 15 3.54 24.30 7.63
C VAL A 15 3.19 23.12 6.74
N TYR A 16 2.48 23.40 5.65
CA TYR A 16 2.22 22.42 4.61
C TYR A 16 3.27 22.53 3.51
N LEU A 17 3.96 21.43 3.23
CA LEU A 17 5.02 21.37 2.24
C LEU A 17 4.68 20.33 1.15
N PRO A 18 4.33 20.78 -0.07
CA PRO A 18 4.12 19.89 -1.20
C PRO A 18 5.42 19.17 -1.61
N LEU A 19 5.31 17.92 -2.06
CA LEU A 19 6.42 17.15 -2.62
C LEU A 19 6.14 16.79 -4.11
N PRO A 20 7.17 16.70 -4.96
CA PRO A 20 8.58 16.96 -4.64
C PRO A 20 8.84 18.46 -4.35
N THR A 21 9.81 18.74 -3.49
CA THR A 21 10.16 20.09 -3.03
C THR A 21 11.62 20.43 -3.35
N SER A 22 11.88 21.68 -3.67
CA SER A 22 13.21 22.23 -3.95
C SER A 22 13.89 22.75 -2.67
N PRO A 23 15.23 22.91 -2.67
CA PRO A 23 15.93 23.53 -1.53
C PRO A 23 15.43 24.93 -1.16
N ALA A 24 14.92 25.71 -2.12
CA ALA A 24 14.36 27.02 -1.86
C ALA A 24 13.04 26.92 -1.07
N GLU A 25 12.13 26.04 -1.48
CA GLU A 25 10.86 25.80 -0.81
C GLU A 25 11.06 25.19 0.59
N ILE A 26 12.06 24.31 0.75
CA ILE A 26 12.47 23.81 2.08
C ILE A 26 12.92 24.99 2.95
N GLY A 27 13.74 25.90 2.41
CA GLY A 27 14.19 27.10 3.13
C GLY A 27 13.03 28.02 3.55
N GLU A 28 12.04 28.20 2.69
CA GLU A 28 10.82 28.95 3.02
C GLU A 28 10.00 28.27 4.12
N ALA A 29 9.85 26.93 4.06
CA ALA A 29 9.18 26.17 5.10
C ALA A 29 9.90 26.25 6.45
N TRP A 30 11.24 26.24 6.45
CA TRP A 30 12.06 26.43 7.65
C TRP A 30 11.92 27.83 8.22
N ALA A 31 11.99 28.87 7.39
CA ALA A 31 11.76 30.25 7.83
C ALA A 31 10.34 30.42 8.43
N ALA A 32 9.33 29.74 7.88
CA ALA A 32 8.00 29.72 8.45
C ALA A 32 7.96 29.00 9.82
N LEU A 33 8.63 27.86 9.95
CA LEU A 33 8.73 27.12 11.22
C LEU A 33 9.55 27.85 12.29
N ASP A 34 10.53 28.68 11.91
CA ASP A 34 11.28 29.55 12.82
C ASP A 34 10.35 30.57 13.52
N ASN A 35 9.23 30.96 12.88
CA ASN A 35 8.23 31.83 13.52
C ASN A 35 7.35 31.09 14.53
N ILE A 36 7.30 29.75 14.48
CA ILE A 36 6.57 28.91 15.44
C ILE A 36 7.45 28.61 16.65
N SER A 37 8.70 28.19 16.41
CA SER A 37 9.66 27.88 17.47
C SER A 37 11.09 27.91 16.95
N ASP A 38 12.06 28.31 17.77
CA ASP A 38 13.49 28.26 17.44
C ASP A 38 14.10 26.85 17.65
N ASP A 39 13.36 25.89 18.21
CA ASP A 39 13.86 24.53 18.49
C ASP A 39 13.85 23.65 17.23
N VAL A 40 14.82 23.86 16.34
CA VAL A 40 14.96 23.13 15.07
C VAL A 40 14.95 21.60 15.26
N ALA A 41 15.52 21.09 16.35
CA ALA A 41 15.63 19.66 16.63
C ALA A 41 14.26 19.00 16.85
N SER A 42 13.24 19.76 17.22
CA SER A 42 11.86 19.28 17.39
C SER A 42 11.03 19.23 16.10
N THR A 43 11.63 19.60 14.96
CA THR A 43 10.92 19.61 13.66
C THR A 43 10.54 18.19 13.26
N ARG A 44 9.25 17.96 12.98
CA ARG A 44 8.71 16.63 12.69
C ARG A 44 7.52 16.67 11.74
N ILE A 45 7.28 15.56 11.06
CA ILE A 45 6.09 15.32 10.25
C ILE A 45 4.97 14.85 11.18
N VAL A 46 3.85 15.57 11.22
CA VAL A 46 2.66 15.16 11.99
C VAL A 46 1.59 14.51 11.11
N GLY A 47 1.67 14.72 9.79
CA GLY A 47 0.78 14.10 8.83
C GLY A 47 1.29 14.25 7.40
N ALA A 48 0.67 13.50 6.49
CA ALA A 48 0.88 13.65 5.06
C ALA A 48 -0.45 13.38 4.35
N VAL A 49 -0.76 14.20 3.34
CA VAL A 49 -1.86 13.99 2.41
C VAL A 49 -1.29 13.29 1.18
N SER A 50 -1.89 12.18 0.75
CA SER A 50 -1.46 11.40 -0.40
C SER A 50 -2.62 10.64 -1.03
N ASN A 51 -2.46 10.25 -2.30
CA ASN A 51 -3.30 9.27 -2.99
C ASN A 51 -3.10 7.84 -2.46
N VAL A 52 -1.93 7.54 -1.91
CA VAL A 52 -1.65 6.25 -1.26
C VAL A 52 -2.10 6.34 0.19
N TRP A 53 -3.15 5.60 0.53
CA TRP A 53 -3.70 5.60 1.88
C TRP A 53 -2.69 5.06 2.90
N GLY A 54 -2.74 5.57 4.12
CA GLY A 54 -1.84 5.13 5.20
C GLY A 54 -0.38 5.59 5.08
N ILE A 55 0.08 6.08 3.92
CA ILE A 55 1.52 6.36 3.69
C ILE A 55 2.15 7.28 4.75
N SER A 56 1.36 8.22 5.31
CA SER A 56 1.81 9.12 6.36
C SER A 56 2.44 8.40 7.56
N GLN A 57 1.98 7.20 7.91
CA GLN A 57 2.51 6.44 9.04
C GLN A 57 3.97 6.01 8.84
N TYR A 58 4.35 5.78 7.58
CA TYR A 58 5.73 5.42 7.20
C TYR A 58 6.63 6.65 7.05
N LEU A 59 6.07 7.85 6.92
CA LEU A 59 6.83 9.10 6.79
C LEU A 59 7.05 9.81 8.13
N LYS A 60 6.14 9.65 9.11
CA LYS A 60 6.13 10.39 10.39
C LYS A 60 7.41 10.30 11.21
N ASN A 61 8.13 9.17 11.16
CA ASN A 61 9.34 8.96 11.95
C ASN A 61 10.62 9.47 11.27
N THR A 62 10.49 10.14 10.12
CA THR A 62 11.63 10.72 9.40
C THR A 62 12.22 11.88 10.20
N ASP A 63 13.52 11.82 10.48
CA ASP A 63 14.28 12.99 10.92
C ASP A 63 14.48 13.94 9.72
N VAL A 64 13.56 14.88 9.54
CA VAL A 64 13.59 15.81 8.40
C VAL A 64 14.77 16.79 8.40
N ASN A 65 15.51 16.88 9.51
CA ASN A 65 16.76 17.64 9.58
C ASN A 65 17.96 16.82 9.10
N GLY A 66 17.80 15.51 8.95
CA GLY A 66 18.83 14.61 8.46
C GLY A 66 19.21 14.89 7.00
N SER A 67 20.50 14.80 6.69
CA SER A 67 20.99 14.88 5.32
C SER A 67 20.39 13.77 4.45
N GLY A 68 19.99 14.08 3.23
CA GLY A 68 19.48 13.08 2.28
C GLY A 68 17.99 12.73 2.43
N GLN A 69 17.30 13.26 3.45
CA GLN A 69 15.94 12.84 3.79
C GLN A 69 14.91 13.45 2.84
N PHE A 70 15.09 14.71 2.45
CA PHE A 70 14.22 15.33 1.45
C PHE A 70 14.40 14.74 0.05
N GLU A 71 15.58 14.26 -0.29
CA GLU A 71 15.82 13.53 -1.53
C GLU A 71 15.00 12.22 -1.56
N LYS A 72 14.96 11.49 -0.43
CA LYS A 72 14.13 10.29 -0.28
C LYS A 72 12.63 10.61 -0.28
N LEU A 73 12.21 11.64 0.44
CA LEU A 73 10.81 12.09 0.45
C LEU A 73 10.35 12.51 -0.95
N ASN A 74 11.20 13.22 -1.71
CA ASN A 74 10.96 13.56 -3.10
C ASN A 74 10.86 12.32 -3.97
N ARG A 75 11.75 11.33 -3.79
CA ARG A 75 11.67 10.06 -4.53
C ARG A 75 10.36 9.32 -4.28
N ILE A 76 9.90 9.27 -3.03
CA ILE A 76 8.59 8.68 -2.69
C ILE A 76 7.45 9.48 -3.35
N ALA A 77 7.54 10.81 -3.40
CA ALA A 77 6.55 11.64 -4.07
C ALA A 77 6.53 11.40 -5.60
N GLU A 78 7.69 11.18 -6.23
CA GLU A 78 7.79 10.80 -7.64
C GLU A 78 7.12 9.45 -7.90
N ILE A 79 7.45 8.41 -7.09
CA ILE A 79 6.84 7.08 -7.19
C ILE A 79 5.32 7.21 -7.10
N THR A 80 4.82 7.78 -6.00
CA THR A 80 3.37 7.94 -5.75
C THR A 80 2.67 8.84 -6.76
N GLY A 81 3.39 9.75 -7.41
CA GLY A 81 2.87 10.61 -8.46
C GLY A 81 2.64 9.89 -9.80
N GLY A 82 3.36 8.79 -10.04
CA GLY A 82 3.22 7.97 -11.24
C GLY A 82 2.20 6.83 -11.14
N LEU A 83 1.75 6.49 -9.92
CA LEU A 83 0.89 5.33 -9.70
C LEU A 83 -0.55 5.57 -10.16
N ASP A 84 -1.13 4.57 -10.81
CA ASP A 84 -2.57 4.49 -11.02
C ASP A 84 -3.32 4.04 -9.75
N ARG A 85 -4.63 3.82 -9.87
CA ARG A 85 -5.48 3.49 -8.72
C ARG A 85 -5.16 2.12 -8.11
N ASP A 86 -4.87 1.11 -8.94
CA ASP A 86 -4.60 -0.23 -8.46
C ASP A 86 -3.17 -0.34 -7.96
N GLU A 87 -2.22 0.32 -8.61
CA GLU A 87 -0.86 0.48 -8.09
C GLU A 87 -0.83 1.20 -6.73
N CYS A 88 -1.69 2.21 -6.51
CA CYS A 88 -1.83 2.84 -5.20
C CYS A 88 -2.30 1.85 -4.12
N ARG A 89 -3.22 0.94 -4.45
CA ARG A 89 -3.74 -0.09 -3.53
C ARG A 89 -2.69 -1.15 -3.26
N ILE A 90 -1.97 -1.59 -4.30
CA ILE A 90 -0.83 -2.50 -4.17
C ILE A 90 0.21 -1.87 -3.24
N PHE A 91 0.55 -0.59 -3.44
CA PHE A 91 1.55 0.05 -2.62
C PHE A 91 1.11 0.18 -1.15
N GLU A 92 -0.14 0.57 -0.89
CA GLU A 92 -0.71 0.58 0.47
C GLU A 92 -0.59 -0.80 1.13
N GLY A 93 -1.05 -1.84 0.45
CA GLY A 93 -1.06 -3.19 1.00
C GLY A 93 0.33 -3.78 1.18
N ALA A 94 1.25 -3.53 0.24
CA ALA A 94 2.64 -3.93 0.35
C ALA A 94 3.32 -3.26 1.56
N LEU A 95 3.13 -1.95 1.76
CA LEU A 95 3.67 -1.28 2.94
C LEU A 95 3.14 -1.87 4.25
N ASN A 96 1.87 -2.27 4.30
CA ASN A 96 1.25 -2.90 5.47
C ASN A 96 1.70 -4.36 5.69
N ALA A 97 2.03 -5.08 4.62
CA ALA A 97 2.48 -6.46 4.66
C ALA A 97 3.97 -6.58 5.03
N GLU A 98 4.76 -5.57 4.71
CA GLU A 98 6.21 -5.55 4.89
C GLU A 98 6.66 -4.96 6.24
N SER A 99 7.85 -5.35 6.67
CA SER A 99 8.52 -4.72 7.81
C SER A 99 9.21 -3.42 7.38
N VAL A 100 8.44 -2.33 7.32
CA VAL A 100 8.94 -1.00 6.93
C VAL A 100 9.54 -0.27 8.12
N SER A 101 10.84 0.06 8.04
CA SER A 101 11.58 0.73 9.12
C SER A 101 12.22 2.06 8.69
N SER A 102 12.29 2.31 7.38
CA SER A 102 12.98 3.45 6.81
C SER A 102 12.32 3.94 5.51
N LEU A 103 12.67 5.16 5.09
CA LEU A 103 12.26 5.66 3.77
C LEU A 103 12.87 4.83 2.63
N ASP A 104 14.03 4.20 2.83
CA ASP A 104 14.61 3.31 1.82
C ASP A 104 13.74 2.06 1.60
N ASP A 105 13.13 1.52 2.66
CA ASP A 105 12.18 0.41 2.55
C ASP A 105 10.94 0.83 1.76
N VAL A 106 10.40 2.02 2.04
CA VAL A 106 9.24 2.59 1.31
C VAL A 106 9.57 2.74 -0.18
N ILE A 107 10.76 3.26 -0.51
CA ILE A 107 11.23 3.40 -1.89
C ILE A 107 11.39 2.03 -2.54
N ALA A 108 12.06 1.08 -1.89
CA ALA A 108 12.32 -0.25 -2.43
C ALA A 108 11.03 -1.02 -2.74
N ILE A 109 10.00 -0.88 -1.90
CA ILE A 109 8.67 -1.45 -2.14
C ILE A 109 8.01 -0.74 -3.33
N GLY A 110 8.01 0.60 -3.34
CA GLY A 110 7.39 1.39 -4.40
C GLY A 110 8.03 1.23 -5.78
N GLU A 111 9.30 0.86 -5.85
CA GLU A 111 10.01 0.58 -7.11
C GLU A 111 9.80 -0.85 -7.63
N ARG A 112 9.14 -1.72 -6.84
CA ARG A 112 8.96 -3.14 -7.13
C ARG A 112 7.51 -3.58 -6.92
N LEU A 113 6.55 -2.73 -7.30
CA LEU A 113 5.13 -3.05 -7.16
C LEU A 113 4.72 -4.28 -7.97
N ASP A 114 5.44 -4.57 -9.05
CA ASP A 114 5.29 -5.79 -9.86
C ASP A 114 5.59 -7.08 -9.08
N HIS A 115 6.22 -7.00 -7.90
CA HIS A 115 6.44 -8.15 -7.01
C HIS A 115 5.21 -8.51 -6.15
N TYR A 116 4.12 -7.77 -6.27
CA TYR A 116 2.91 -7.95 -5.47
C TYR A 116 1.69 -8.23 -6.34
N LEU A 117 0.72 -8.91 -5.74
CA LEU A 117 -0.60 -9.16 -6.30
C LEU A 117 -1.63 -8.35 -5.54
N LEU A 118 -2.68 -7.91 -6.24
CA LEU A 118 -3.89 -7.37 -5.64
C LEU A 118 -5.05 -8.32 -5.94
N ILE A 119 -5.67 -8.87 -4.90
CA ILE A 119 -6.98 -9.49 -4.98
C ILE A 119 -8.02 -8.41 -4.63
N PRO A 120 -8.73 -7.86 -5.62
CA PRO A 120 -9.69 -6.78 -5.37
C PRO A 120 -10.86 -7.28 -4.52
N GLU A 121 -11.53 -6.34 -3.83
CA GLU A 121 -12.76 -6.60 -3.06
C GLU A 121 -12.63 -7.67 -1.97
N THR A 122 -11.39 -7.98 -1.56
CA THR A 122 -11.08 -8.97 -0.54
C THR A 122 -10.45 -8.30 0.67
N SER A 123 -11.26 -7.99 1.67
CA SER A 123 -10.86 -7.21 2.86
C SER A 123 -10.98 -7.98 4.17
N THR A 124 -11.47 -9.22 4.12
CA THR A 124 -11.69 -10.09 5.27
C THR A 124 -11.28 -11.52 4.96
N ASP A 125 -11.01 -12.31 6.01
CA ASP A 125 -10.71 -13.74 5.87
C ASP A 125 -11.82 -14.49 5.12
N ARG A 126 -13.09 -14.17 5.41
CA ARG A 126 -14.22 -14.80 4.74
C ARG A 126 -14.24 -14.50 3.25
N GLU A 127 -14.03 -13.24 2.86
CA GLU A 127 -13.97 -12.85 1.45
C GLU A 127 -12.81 -13.54 0.73
N LEU A 128 -11.65 -13.66 1.40
CA LEU A 128 -10.50 -14.36 0.85
C LEU A 128 -10.79 -15.84 0.63
N GLY A 129 -11.39 -16.51 1.61
CA GLY A 129 -11.77 -17.91 1.46
C GLY A 129 -12.80 -18.14 0.35
N VAL A 130 -13.78 -17.24 0.21
CA VAL A 130 -14.74 -17.28 -0.91
C VAL A 130 -14.01 -17.14 -2.23
N TYR A 131 -13.16 -16.13 -2.38
CA TYR A 131 -12.40 -15.87 -3.60
C TYR A 131 -11.58 -17.10 -4.01
N LEU A 132 -10.83 -17.70 -3.09
CA LEU A 132 -9.97 -18.85 -3.36
C LEU A 132 -10.75 -20.07 -3.88
N VAL A 133 -11.94 -20.32 -3.33
CA VAL A 133 -12.77 -21.45 -3.75
C VAL A 133 -13.48 -21.17 -5.07
N GLU A 134 -14.09 -19.99 -5.22
CA GLU A 134 -14.87 -19.65 -6.43
C GLU A 134 -13.98 -19.49 -7.67
N THR A 135 -12.75 -19.01 -7.50
CA THR A 135 -11.78 -18.87 -8.60
C THR A 135 -11.05 -20.17 -8.94
N GLY A 136 -11.20 -21.22 -8.13
CA GLY A 136 -10.57 -22.52 -8.35
C GLY A 136 -9.14 -22.63 -7.84
N VAL A 137 -8.55 -21.56 -7.27
CA VAL A 137 -7.23 -21.60 -6.62
C VAL A 137 -7.18 -22.67 -5.52
N MET A 138 -8.28 -22.82 -4.78
CA MET A 138 -8.51 -23.92 -3.84
C MET A 138 -9.76 -24.72 -4.25
N PRO A 139 -9.62 -25.75 -5.08
CA PRO A 139 -10.77 -26.42 -5.68
C PRO A 139 -11.50 -27.33 -4.68
N PHE A 140 -12.84 -27.23 -4.67
CA PHE A 140 -13.76 -28.12 -3.96
C PHE A 140 -14.95 -28.46 -4.85
N ASP A 141 -15.50 -29.67 -4.71
CA ASP A 141 -16.72 -30.10 -5.41
C ASP A 141 -17.88 -29.14 -5.12
N GLU A 142 -18.66 -28.75 -6.14
CA GLU A 142 -19.76 -27.77 -6.01
C GLU A 142 -20.77 -28.17 -4.93
N ASP A 143 -21.08 -29.47 -4.80
CA ASP A 143 -22.02 -29.99 -3.82
C ASP A 143 -21.57 -29.80 -2.37
N VAL A 144 -20.25 -29.63 -2.12
CA VAL A 144 -19.71 -29.40 -0.77
C VAL A 144 -19.53 -27.92 -0.43
N GLN A 145 -19.44 -27.05 -1.44
CA GLN A 145 -19.19 -25.61 -1.26
C GLN A 145 -20.16 -24.93 -0.27
N PRO A 146 -21.48 -25.20 -0.27
CA PRO A 146 -22.42 -24.59 0.68
C PRO A 146 -22.13 -24.88 2.16
N TYR A 147 -21.32 -25.90 2.45
CA TYR A 147 -20.99 -26.35 3.81
C TYR A 147 -19.59 -25.95 4.26
N LEU A 148 -18.81 -25.29 3.41
CA LEU A 148 -17.44 -24.88 3.73
C LEU A 148 -17.41 -23.72 4.73
N ASP A 149 -16.43 -23.75 5.63
CA ASP A 149 -16.08 -22.61 6.47
C ASP A 149 -15.08 -21.71 5.73
N TYR A 150 -15.61 -20.84 4.87
CA TYR A 150 -14.81 -19.89 4.10
C TYR A 150 -13.96 -18.96 4.97
N THR A 151 -14.42 -18.62 6.18
CA THR A 151 -13.62 -17.79 7.09
C THR A 151 -12.35 -18.53 7.49
N LYS A 152 -12.48 -19.81 7.87
CA LYS A 152 -11.33 -20.62 8.24
C LYS A 152 -10.38 -20.86 7.06
N ILE A 153 -10.91 -21.07 5.86
CA ILE A 153 -10.09 -21.18 4.64
C ILE A 153 -9.23 -19.93 4.46
N GLY A 154 -9.83 -18.74 4.53
CA GLY A 154 -9.08 -17.49 4.38
C GLY A 154 -8.06 -17.24 5.48
N ILE A 155 -8.39 -17.56 6.75
CA ILE A 155 -7.44 -17.46 7.87
C ILE A 155 -6.20 -18.32 7.61
N GLU A 156 -6.41 -19.58 7.23
CA GLU A 156 -5.30 -20.52 6.97
C GLU A 156 -4.48 -20.06 5.75
N TYR A 157 -5.12 -19.55 4.71
CA TYR A 157 -4.43 -18.99 3.56
C TYR A 157 -3.56 -17.80 3.96
N TYR A 158 -4.16 -16.79 4.61
CA TYR A 158 -3.47 -15.59 5.07
C TYR A 158 -2.27 -15.93 5.98
N ALA A 159 -2.44 -16.87 6.91
CA ALA A 159 -1.37 -17.30 7.81
C ALA A 159 -0.18 -17.94 7.09
N ASN A 160 -0.42 -18.66 5.98
CA ASN A 160 0.63 -19.34 5.23
C ASN A 160 1.29 -18.44 4.16
N HIS A 161 0.59 -17.42 3.67
CA HIS A 161 1.00 -16.60 2.52
C HIS A 161 1.36 -15.15 2.90
N GLY A 162 1.02 -14.71 4.11
CA GLY A 162 1.27 -13.37 4.61
C GLY A 162 0.32 -12.33 3.99
N GLY A 163 0.85 -11.18 3.60
CA GLY A 163 0.06 -10.11 2.97
C GLY A 163 -0.70 -9.22 3.95
N ALA A 164 -1.53 -8.33 3.41
CA ALA A 164 -2.32 -7.39 4.19
C ALA A 164 -3.66 -7.09 3.52
N TYR A 165 -4.71 -7.03 4.35
CA TYR A 165 -6.00 -6.48 3.94
C TYR A 165 -5.95 -4.96 3.94
N THR A 166 -6.51 -4.37 2.89
CA THR A 166 -6.70 -2.93 2.72
C THR A 166 -8.14 -2.63 2.33
N ALA A 167 -8.52 -1.35 2.32
CA ALA A 167 -9.80 -0.95 1.74
C ALA A 167 -9.90 -1.24 0.23
N GLY A 168 -8.76 -1.43 -0.45
CA GLY A 168 -8.69 -1.78 -1.87
C GLY A 168 -8.77 -3.27 -2.17
N GLY A 169 -8.61 -4.14 -1.18
CA GLY A 169 -8.48 -5.59 -1.34
C GLY A 169 -7.31 -6.17 -0.56
N TYR A 170 -6.94 -7.40 -0.90
CA TYR A 170 -5.87 -8.14 -0.24
C TYR A 170 -4.62 -8.10 -1.10
N VAL A 171 -3.50 -7.69 -0.51
CA VAL A 171 -2.22 -7.58 -1.19
C VAL A 171 -1.22 -8.54 -0.56
N LEU A 172 -0.54 -9.30 -1.40
CA LEU A 172 0.47 -10.28 -0.99
C LEU A 172 1.62 -10.29 -1.99
N ARG A 173 2.77 -10.85 -1.59
CA ARG A 173 3.88 -11.05 -2.51
C ARG A 173 3.54 -12.13 -3.53
N ARG A 174 3.93 -11.90 -4.79
CA ARG A 174 3.82 -12.88 -5.88
C ARG A 174 4.53 -14.19 -5.56
N ASP A 175 5.73 -14.12 -5.02
CA ASP A 175 6.55 -15.30 -4.69
C ASP A 175 5.96 -16.18 -3.57
N SER A 176 5.01 -15.62 -2.81
CA SER A 176 4.32 -16.31 -1.74
C SER A 176 2.99 -16.92 -2.20
N ALA A 177 2.49 -16.54 -3.39
CA ALA A 177 1.23 -16.99 -3.97
C ALA A 177 1.41 -18.19 -4.92
N GLU A 178 0.38 -19.03 -5.04
CA GLU A 178 0.35 -20.11 -6.02
C GLU A 178 0.34 -19.57 -7.46
N GLN A 179 0.90 -20.34 -8.39
CA GLN A 179 0.94 -19.96 -9.82
C GLN A 179 -0.48 -19.75 -10.38
N GLU A 180 -1.46 -20.55 -9.95
CA GLU A 180 -2.84 -20.42 -10.40
C GLU A 180 -3.46 -19.07 -9.98
N LEU A 181 -3.17 -18.59 -8.77
CA LEU A 181 -3.59 -17.26 -8.33
C LEU A 181 -2.91 -16.15 -9.16
N GLN A 182 -1.61 -16.30 -9.42
CA GLN A 182 -0.87 -15.34 -10.26
C GLN A 182 -1.49 -15.25 -11.66
N ASP A 183 -1.74 -16.40 -12.31
CA ASP A 183 -2.31 -16.48 -13.65
C ASP A 183 -3.71 -15.84 -13.72
N ILE A 184 -4.54 -16.07 -12.69
CA ILE A 184 -5.88 -15.48 -12.59
C ILE A 184 -5.80 -13.96 -12.46
N VAL A 185 -4.95 -13.44 -11.57
CA VAL A 185 -4.81 -11.98 -11.36
C VAL A 185 -4.29 -11.30 -12.63
N ASP A 186 -3.28 -11.89 -13.27
CA ASP A 186 -2.67 -11.33 -14.49
C ASP A 186 -3.68 -11.31 -15.65
N ALA A 187 -4.50 -12.35 -15.81
CA ALA A 187 -5.56 -12.40 -16.82
C ALA A 187 -6.63 -11.30 -16.64
N HIS A 188 -6.94 -10.92 -15.39
CA HIS A 188 -7.87 -9.84 -15.08
C HIS A 188 -7.29 -8.46 -15.40
N GLN A 189 -5.99 -8.26 -15.19
CA GLN A 189 -5.29 -6.99 -15.48
C GLN A 189 -5.14 -6.73 -16.99
N ASP A 190 -4.97 -7.78 -17.79
CA ASP A 190 -4.86 -7.67 -19.26
C ASP A 190 -6.21 -7.46 -19.98
N GLY A 191 -7.32 -7.35 -19.24
CA GLY A 191 -8.65 -7.14 -19.81
C GLY A 191 -9.17 -8.31 -20.65
N GLN A 192 -8.66 -9.53 -20.42
CA GLN A 192 -9.20 -10.72 -21.06
C GLN A 192 -10.51 -11.13 -20.35
N PRO A 193 -11.66 -11.13 -21.04
CA PRO A 193 -12.86 -11.70 -20.46
C PRO A 193 -12.62 -13.18 -20.21
N LEU A 194 -12.89 -13.63 -18.97
CA LEU A 194 -12.95 -15.04 -18.61
C LEU A 194 -13.76 -15.77 -19.70
N GLY A 195 -13.06 -16.55 -20.51
CA GLY A 195 -13.65 -17.31 -21.60
C GLY A 195 -14.81 -18.11 -21.06
N GLY A 196 -16.01 -17.82 -21.55
CA GLY A 196 -17.26 -18.30 -20.98
C GLY A 196 -17.20 -19.78 -20.62
N MET A 197 -17.34 -20.07 -19.32
CA MET A 197 -17.68 -21.39 -18.84
C MET A 197 -18.98 -21.80 -19.53
N LYS A 198 -18.85 -22.74 -20.46
CA LYS A 198 -19.98 -23.38 -21.11
C LYS A 198 -20.82 -24.04 -20.03
N MET A 199 -22.00 -23.48 -19.79
CA MET A 199 -23.11 -24.18 -19.16
C MET A 199 -23.45 -25.38 -20.03
N GLY A 200 -22.87 -26.53 -19.69
CA GLY A 200 -23.21 -27.82 -20.26
C GLY A 200 -24.60 -28.20 -19.77
N GLY A 201 -25.61 -27.96 -20.60
CA GLY A 201 -26.96 -28.41 -20.34
C GLY A 201 -27.05 -29.94 -20.35
N MET A 202 -27.84 -30.46 -19.42
CA MET A 202 -28.72 -31.61 -19.59
C MET A 202 -29.98 -31.38 -18.77
#